data_AF-M3FK30-F1
#
_entry.id   AF-M3FK30-F1
#
_cell.length_a   1.000
_cell.length_b   1.000
_cell.length_c   1.000
_cell.angle_alpha   90.00
_cell.angle_beta   90.00
_cell.angle_gamma   90.00
#
_symmetry.space_group_name_H-M   'P 1'
#
loop_
_entity.id
_entity.type
_entity.pdbx_description
1 polymer ?
#
loop_
_entity_poly.entity_id
_entity_poly.type
_entity_poly.pdbx_seq_one_letter_code
_entity_poly.pdbx_strand_id
1 'polypeptide(L)'
;MRHLVDQGYLDRDDGMLFIGPEAERRSGHRHFMNLTAVFTAPPQFTVLQGRAEIGRTDPSLLAERIDGPRRLLLGGRSWQVTYIDWRRRRCFVEPVDGGGKAKWSSAGFGPAGSHELTRAERRVLLGEDPPVRMTGRATAALRQAREEYLERVHPGGTLIIQDTGGHLRWWTWAGHRTNATLAATLGTVAVPARSTSTTGGSACGRTSPRVPGAMRRGT
;
A
#
# COMPACT_ATOMS: atom_id res chain seq x y z
N MET A 1 30.38 6.97 -13.19
CA MET A 1 31.61 7.77 -13.00
C MET A 1 31.85 8.72 -14.16
N ARG A 2 32.30 8.28 -15.35
CA ARG A 2 32.53 9.17 -16.51
C ARG A 2 31.40 10.16 -16.76
N HIS A 3 30.17 9.67 -16.86
CA HIS A 3 29.00 10.53 -17.07
C HIS A 3 28.84 11.66 -16.02
N LEU A 4 29.20 11.44 -14.76
CA LEU A 4 29.09 12.48 -13.72
C LEU A 4 30.20 13.52 -13.83
N VAL A 5 31.39 13.11 -14.29
CA VAL A 5 32.52 14.01 -14.56
C VAL A 5 32.24 14.81 -15.83
N ASP A 6 31.82 14.15 -16.91
CA ASP A 6 31.50 14.79 -18.19
C ASP A 6 30.34 15.80 -18.08
N GLN A 7 29.44 15.60 -17.12
CA GLN A 7 28.32 16.49 -16.85
C GLN A 7 28.61 17.50 -15.71
N GLY A 8 29.86 17.61 -15.25
CA GLY A 8 30.29 18.61 -14.26
C GLY A 8 29.73 18.40 -12.85
N TYR A 9 29.12 17.25 -12.55
CA TYR A 9 28.65 16.91 -11.21
C TYR A 9 29.80 16.48 -10.28
N LEU A 10 30.88 15.96 -10.85
CA LEU A 10 32.10 15.59 -10.13
C LEU A 10 33.32 16.15 -10.85
N ASP A 11 34.24 16.74 -10.11
CA ASP A 11 35.58 17.06 -10.62
C ASP A 11 36.57 16.01 -10.16
N ARG A 12 37.61 15.76 -10.97
CA ARG A 12 38.64 14.77 -10.67
C ARG A 12 40.00 15.46 -10.59
N ASP A 13 40.68 15.29 -9.46
CA ASP A 13 42.05 15.74 -9.26
C ASP A 13 42.84 14.67 -8.51
N ASP A 14 44.02 14.33 -9.03
CA ASP A 14 44.96 13.30 -8.54
C ASP A 14 44.31 12.01 -7.96
N GLY A 15 43.33 11.46 -8.68
CA GLY A 15 42.62 10.24 -8.27
C GLY A 15 41.53 10.44 -7.22
N MET A 16 41.39 11.62 -6.64
CA MET A 16 40.26 12.05 -5.82
C MET A 16 39.14 12.65 -6.66
N LEU A 17 37.92 12.58 -6.12
CA LEU A 17 36.73 13.14 -6.74
C LEU A 17 36.09 14.15 -5.80
N PHE A 18 35.82 15.33 -6.33
CA PHE A 18 35.22 16.45 -5.64
C PHE A 18 33.84 16.74 -6.22
N ILE A 19 33.01 17.45 -5.45
CA ILE A 19 31.73 17.92 -5.95
C ILE A 19 31.99 19.00 -7.01
N GLY A 20 31.52 18.74 -8.23
CA GLY A 20 31.70 19.65 -9.35
C GLY A 20 30.69 20.81 -9.33
N PRO A 21 30.95 21.88 -10.10
CA PRO A 21 30.14 23.09 -10.10
C PRO A 21 28.68 22.90 -10.53
N GLU A 22 28.34 21.87 -11.33
CA GLU A 22 26.93 21.57 -11.66
C GLU A 22 26.18 20.96 -10.47
N ALA A 23 26.84 20.14 -9.66
CA ALA A 23 26.26 19.58 -8.45
C ALA A 23 26.01 20.69 -7.42
N GLU A 24 26.94 21.63 -7.26
CA GLU A 24 26.77 22.78 -6.37
C GLU A 24 25.65 23.72 -6.84
N ARG A 25 25.56 24.01 -8.14
CA ARG A 25 24.49 24.85 -8.69
C ARG A 25 23.10 24.23 -8.51
N ARG A 26 22.97 22.92 -8.70
CA ARG A 26 21.66 22.23 -8.67
C ARG A 26 21.25 21.80 -7.27
N SER A 27 22.20 21.48 -6.41
CA SER A 27 21.93 20.84 -5.12
C SER A 27 22.68 21.46 -3.95
N GLY A 28 23.60 22.40 -4.16
CA GLY A 28 24.35 23.09 -3.10
C GLY A 28 23.48 23.99 -2.23
N HIS A 29 22.30 24.41 -2.69
CA HIS A 29 21.33 25.12 -1.86
C HIS A 29 20.98 24.30 -0.61
N ARG A 30 21.26 24.86 0.57
CA ARG A 30 21.17 24.20 1.88
C ARG A 30 22.17 23.04 2.07
N HIS A 31 23.44 23.22 1.69
CA HIS A 31 24.52 22.26 1.96
C HIS A 31 24.24 20.84 1.45
N PHE A 32 23.71 20.71 0.23
CA PHE A 32 23.39 19.40 -0.35
C PHE A 32 22.36 18.61 0.46
N MET A 33 21.57 19.25 1.33
CA MET A 33 20.57 18.57 2.18
C MET A 33 19.57 17.76 1.36
N ASN A 34 19.25 18.16 0.13
CA ASN A 34 18.39 17.37 -0.76
C ASN A 34 19.07 16.10 -1.31
N LEU A 35 20.41 16.06 -1.40
CA LEU A 35 21.19 14.88 -1.77
C LEU A 35 21.50 13.99 -0.56
N THR A 36 21.60 14.57 0.64
CA THR A 36 21.99 13.86 1.88
C THR A 36 20.81 13.49 2.77
N ALA A 37 19.59 13.99 2.50
CA ALA A 37 18.40 13.61 3.23
C ALA A 37 17.94 12.19 2.84
N VAL A 38 18.25 11.23 3.70
CA VAL A 38 17.77 9.82 3.60
C VAL A 38 16.29 9.69 4.00
N PHE A 39 15.70 10.73 4.57
CA PHE A 39 14.32 10.74 5.06
C PHE A 39 13.47 11.78 4.32
N THR A 40 12.97 11.42 3.14
CA THR A 40 11.85 12.15 2.55
C THR A 40 10.57 11.68 3.21
N ALA A 41 9.94 12.53 4.04
CA ALA A 41 8.59 12.25 4.50
C ALA A 41 7.68 12.14 3.26
N PRO A 42 6.92 11.05 3.10
CA PRO A 42 6.01 10.92 1.96
C PRO A 42 5.03 12.10 1.97
N PRO A 43 4.72 12.69 0.81
CA PRO A 43 3.81 13.82 0.76
C PRO A 43 2.45 13.40 1.31
N GLN A 44 1.94 14.11 2.32
CA GLN A 44 0.61 13.88 2.89
C GLN A 44 -0.33 15.03 2.54
N PHE A 45 -1.63 14.76 2.52
CA PHE A 45 -2.67 15.77 2.39
C PHE A 45 -3.22 16.13 3.77
N THR A 46 -3.37 17.42 4.04
CA THR A 46 -4.08 17.90 5.23
C THR A 46 -5.58 17.77 5.00
N VAL A 47 -6.28 17.08 5.92
CA VAL A 47 -7.73 16.87 5.89
C VAL A 47 -8.41 17.92 6.75
N LEU A 48 -9.32 18.68 6.15
CA LEU A 48 -10.00 19.83 6.74
C LEU A 48 -11.52 19.61 6.77
N GLN A 49 -12.15 19.88 7.91
CA GLN A 49 -13.59 20.14 8.00
C GLN A 49 -13.78 21.65 8.13
N GLY A 50 -14.24 22.29 7.05
CA GLY A 50 -14.26 23.74 6.97
C GLY A 50 -12.86 24.33 7.15
N ARG A 51 -12.60 24.91 8.34
CA ARG A 51 -11.30 25.48 8.73
C ARG A 51 -10.50 24.61 9.71
N ALA A 52 -11.12 23.58 10.30
CA ALA A 52 -10.48 22.75 11.31
C ALA A 52 -9.68 21.61 10.66
N GLU A 53 -8.42 21.45 11.05
CA GLU A 53 -7.61 20.29 10.67
C GLU A 53 -7.98 19.08 11.52
N ILE A 54 -8.39 18.00 10.85
CA ILE A 54 -8.76 16.73 11.49
C ILE A 54 -7.55 15.78 11.50
N GLY A 55 -6.64 15.91 10.53
CA GLY A 55 -5.42 15.13 10.46
C GLY A 55 -4.85 15.07 9.05
N ARG A 56 -4.08 14.02 8.77
CA ARG A 56 -3.40 13.84 7.48
C ARG A 56 -3.76 12.50 6.86
N THR A 57 -3.80 12.47 5.52
CA THR A 57 -4.09 11.27 4.75
C THR A 57 -3.10 11.07 3.60
N ASP A 58 -2.99 9.84 3.15
CA ASP A 58 -2.14 9.46 2.03
C ASP A 58 -2.75 9.89 0.67
N PRO A 59 -1.97 10.48 -0.25
CA PRO A 59 -2.47 10.90 -1.56
C PRO A 59 -3.08 9.76 -2.38
N SER A 60 -2.63 8.51 -2.20
CA SER A 60 -3.14 7.37 -2.96
C SER A 60 -4.62 7.08 -2.66
N LEU A 61 -5.11 7.39 -1.46
CA LEU A 61 -6.55 7.32 -1.14
C LEU A 61 -7.38 8.35 -1.90
N LEU A 62 -6.77 9.50 -2.21
CA LEU A 62 -7.39 10.60 -2.94
C LEU A 62 -7.25 10.43 -4.46
N ALA A 63 -6.28 9.64 -4.92
CA ALA A 63 -6.10 9.35 -6.35
C ALA A 63 -6.87 8.10 -6.81
N GLU A 64 -7.25 7.20 -5.88
CA GLU A 64 -7.91 5.94 -6.21
C GLU A 64 -9.24 6.14 -6.95
N ARG A 65 -9.46 5.42 -8.05
CA ARG A 65 -10.73 5.50 -8.79
C ARG A 65 -11.89 4.89 -7.99
N ILE A 66 -12.82 5.80 -7.76
CA ILE A 66 -14.07 5.78 -7.05
C ILE A 66 -15.41 5.49 -7.76
N ASP A 67 -16.12 4.38 -7.55
CA ASP A 67 -17.58 4.36 -7.72
C ASP A 67 -18.23 4.84 -6.41
N GLY A 68 -19.06 5.89 -6.51
CA GLY A 68 -19.77 6.50 -5.38
C GLY A 68 -18.98 7.58 -4.61
N PRO A 69 -19.56 8.10 -3.50
CA PRO A 69 -18.95 9.18 -2.73
C PRO A 69 -17.69 8.73 -2.00
N ARG A 70 -16.66 9.57 -2.01
CA ARG A 70 -15.37 9.23 -1.38
C ARG A 70 -15.43 9.44 0.09
N ARG A 71 -15.22 8.37 0.85
CA ARG A 71 -15.23 8.41 2.31
C ARG A 71 -13.88 8.01 2.86
N LEU A 72 -13.38 8.79 3.82
CA LEU A 72 -12.16 8.55 4.57
C LEU A 72 -12.54 8.15 6.00
N LEU A 73 -11.78 7.22 6.57
CA LEU A 73 -11.87 6.89 7.98
C LEU A 73 -10.66 7.52 8.68
N LEU A 74 -10.88 8.53 9.52
CA LEU A 74 -9.83 9.30 10.18
C LEU A 74 -10.25 9.64 11.61
N GLY A 75 -9.38 9.36 12.58
CA GLY A 75 -9.67 9.58 14.01
C GLY A 75 -10.88 8.78 14.52
N GLY A 76 -11.12 7.59 13.96
CA GLY A 76 -12.27 6.75 14.31
C GLY A 76 -13.63 7.26 13.79
N ARG A 77 -13.64 8.32 12.98
CA ARG A 77 -14.84 8.92 12.40
C ARG A 77 -14.82 8.81 10.87
N SER A 78 -16.01 8.73 10.28
CA SER A 78 -16.18 8.65 8.84
C SER A 78 -16.42 10.05 8.26
N TRP A 79 -15.71 10.35 7.16
CA TRP A 79 -15.67 11.66 6.56
C TRP A 79 -15.89 11.54 5.05
N GLN A 80 -16.88 12.23 4.50
CA GLN A 80 -17.09 12.31 3.06
C GLN A 80 -16.25 13.43 2.46
N VAL A 81 -15.41 13.11 1.48
CA VAL A 81 -14.61 14.08 0.72
C VAL A 81 -15.51 14.87 -0.20
N THR A 82 -15.46 16.19 -0.08
CA THR A 82 -16.22 17.14 -0.90
C THR A 82 -15.35 17.78 -1.97
N TYR A 83 -14.11 18.16 -1.61
CA TYR A 83 -13.18 18.81 -2.53
C TYR A 83 -11.72 18.47 -2.24
N ILE A 84 -10.90 18.41 -3.29
CA ILE A 84 -9.47 18.10 -3.20
C ILE A 84 -8.69 19.19 -3.94
N ASP A 85 -7.91 19.96 -3.18
CA ASP A 85 -6.95 20.92 -3.71
C ASP A 85 -5.58 20.24 -3.81
N TRP A 86 -5.30 19.70 -4.99
CA TRP A 86 -4.03 19.02 -5.28
C TRP A 86 -2.83 19.96 -5.19
N ARG A 87 -2.99 21.24 -5.57
CA ARG A 87 -1.91 22.22 -5.58
C ARG A 87 -1.48 22.58 -4.15
N ARG A 88 -2.44 22.74 -3.24
CA ARG A 88 -2.18 23.05 -1.83
C ARG A 88 -2.06 21.83 -0.93
N ARG A 89 -2.23 20.62 -1.47
CA ARG A 89 -2.27 19.34 -0.73
C ARG A 89 -3.29 19.36 0.41
N ARG A 90 -4.51 19.83 0.11
CA ARG A 90 -5.63 19.91 1.07
C ARG A 90 -6.82 19.11 0.58
N CYS A 91 -7.45 18.40 1.50
CA CYS A 91 -8.67 17.64 1.28
C CYS A 91 -9.76 18.18 2.21
N PHE A 92 -10.91 18.57 1.66
CA PHE A 92 -12.04 19.06 2.43
C PHE A 92 -13.07 17.96 2.60
N VAL A 93 -13.62 17.86 3.81
CA VAL A 93 -14.52 16.78 4.19
C VAL A 93 -15.71 17.26 5.02
N GLU A 94 -16.78 16.48 4.98
CA GLU A 94 -17.96 16.61 5.83
C GLU A 94 -18.19 15.31 6.62
N PRO A 95 -18.74 15.39 7.84
CA PRO A 95 -19.03 14.20 8.64
C PRO A 95 -20.11 13.35 7.97
N VAL A 96 -19.97 12.03 8.06
CA VAL A 96 -20.97 11.08 7.54
C VAL A 96 -21.10 9.90 8.50
N ASP A 97 -22.30 9.31 8.56
CA ASP A 97 -22.55 8.11 9.33
C ASP A 97 -21.98 6.89 8.60
N GLY A 98 -20.76 6.51 8.98
CA GLY A 98 -20.14 5.25 8.63
C GLY A 98 -19.52 5.14 7.24
N GLY A 99 -18.80 4.02 7.09
CA GLY A 99 -18.01 3.69 5.90
C GLY A 99 -16.62 4.34 5.90
N GLY A 100 -16.06 4.46 4.72
CA GLY A 100 -14.75 5.08 4.53
C GLY A 100 -13.58 4.12 4.62
N LYS A 101 -12.51 4.52 3.93
CA LYS A 101 -11.26 3.77 3.87
C LYS A 101 -10.21 4.47 4.72
N ALA A 102 -9.53 3.70 5.57
CA ALA A 102 -8.26 4.09 6.15
C ALA A 102 -7.17 3.31 5.42
N LYS A 103 -6.15 4.03 4.94
CA LYS A 103 -4.94 3.44 4.36
C LYS A 103 -3.77 4.27 4.83
N TRP A 104 -2.81 3.58 5.41
CA TRP A 104 -1.52 4.14 5.77
C TRP A 104 -0.50 3.53 4.83
N SER A 105 -0.04 4.28 3.83
CA SER A 105 1.17 3.86 3.11
C SER A 105 2.35 4.26 3.98
N SER A 106 2.96 3.29 4.65
CA SER A 106 4.27 3.49 5.24
C SER A 106 5.29 3.54 4.09
N ALA A 107 5.96 4.68 3.91
CA ALA A 107 7.04 4.83 2.94
C ALA A 107 8.30 3.98 3.28
N GLY A 108 8.33 3.34 4.46
CA GLY A 108 9.45 2.54 4.95
C GLY A 108 9.30 1.03 4.82
N PHE A 109 8.13 0.51 4.44
CA PHE A 109 8.05 -0.86 3.93
C PHE A 109 8.24 -0.72 2.42
N GLY A 110 9.35 -1.23 1.89
CA GLY A 110 9.57 -1.32 0.45
C GLY A 110 8.37 -1.93 -0.28
N PRO A 111 8.32 -1.82 -1.63
CA PRO A 111 7.16 -2.22 -2.43
C PRO A 111 6.59 -3.55 -1.94
N ALA A 112 5.32 -3.52 -1.50
CA ALA A 112 4.61 -4.58 -0.79
C ALA A 112 5.01 -6.01 -1.22
N GLY A 113 5.98 -6.62 -0.53
CA GLY A 113 6.51 -7.94 -0.88
C GLY A 113 7.36 -7.96 -2.16
N SER A 114 8.66 -8.25 -2.00
CA SER A 114 9.48 -8.70 -3.13
C SER A 114 8.97 -10.03 -3.68
N HIS A 115 9.29 -10.35 -4.93
CA HIS A 115 8.93 -11.64 -5.53
C HIS A 115 9.43 -12.82 -4.67
N GLU A 116 10.64 -12.72 -4.14
CA GLU A 116 11.23 -13.75 -3.27
C GLU A 116 10.44 -13.92 -1.97
N LEU A 117 10.06 -12.81 -1.34
CA LEU A 117 9.29 -12.84 -0.08
C LEU A 117 7.91 -13.45 -0.30
N THR A 118 7.18 -13.02 -1.33
CA THR A 118 5.85 -13.58 -1.62
C THR A 118 5.92 -15.04 -2.03
N ARG A 119 7.01 -15.48 -2.69
CA ARG A 119 7.23 -16.91 -2.98
C ARG A 119 7.54 -17.71 -1.73
N ALA A 120 8.33 -17.17 -0.80
CA ALA A 120 8.61 -17.83 0.48
C ALA A 120 7.33 -17.98 1.31
N GLU A 121 6.51 -16.93 1.42
CA GLU A 121 5.19 -17.00 2.06
C GLU A 121 4.32 -18.09 1.44
N ARG A 122 4.24 -18.15 0.10
CA ARG A 122 3.50 -19.20 -0.61
C ARG A 122 3.98 -20.60 -0.24
N ARG A 123 5.29 -20.85 -0.17
CA ARG A 123 5.82 -22.16 0.20
C ARG A 123 5.46 -22.53 1.63
N VAL A 124 5.53 -21.56 2.55
CA VAL A 124 5.15 -21.76 3.95
C VAL A 124 3.67 -22.12 4.09
N LEU A 125 2.80 -21.43 3.33
CA LEU A 125 1.37 -21.74 3.28
C LEU A 125 1.08 -23.12 2.64
N LEU A 126 1.93 -23.59 1.72
CA LEU A 126 1.86 -24.93 1.14
C LEU A 126 2.43 -26.04 2.03
N GLY A 127 2.97 -25.70 3.21
CA GLY A 127 3.44 -26.68 4.19
C GLY A 127 4.94 -26.65 4.50
N GLU A 128 5.73 -25.78 3.86
CA GLU A 128 7.14 -25.59 4.25
C GLU A 128 7.21 -24.96 5.66
N ASP A 129 7.91 -25.60 6.59
CA ASP A 129 8.12 -25.01 7.91
C ASP A 129 9.33 -24.06 7.88
N PRO A 130 9.19 -22.83 8.40
CA PRO A 130 10.29 -21.86 8.37
C PRO A 130 11.44 -22.32 9.28
N PRO A 131 12.71 -22.09 8.88
CA PRO A 131 13.89 -22.57 9.61
C PRO A 131 14.22 -21.68 10.81
N VAL A 132 13.25 -21.45 11.70
CA VAL A 132 13.37 -20.60 12.89
C VAL A 132 12.75 -21.29 14.10
N ARG A 133 13.22 -20.95 15.30
CA ARG A 133 12.58 -21.44 16.54
C ARG A 133 11.20 -20.81 16.67
N MET A 134 10.17 -21.65 16.68
CA MET A 134 8.79 -21.22 16.83
C MET A 134 8.30 -21.45 18.27
N THR A 135 7.56 -20.48 18.80
CA THR A 135 6.79 -20.67 20.02
C THR A 135 5.50 -21.46 19.71
N GLY A 136 4.88 -22.09 20.71
CA GLY A 136 3.60 -22.78 20.52
C GLY A 136 2.50 -21.88 19.94
N ARG A 137 2.47 -20.59 20.34
CA ARG A 137 1.56 -19.58 19.78
C ARG A 137 1.83 -19.33 18.29
N ALA A 138 3.10 -19.25 17.89
CA ALA A 138 3.48 -19.06 16.49
C ALA A 138 3.09 -20.28 15.63
N THR A 139 3.29 -21.49 16.12
CA THR A 139 2.87 -22.72 15.43
C THR A 139 1.36 -22.79 15.27
N ALA A 140 0.60 -22.41 16.30
CA ALA A 140 -0.87 -22.38 16.23
C ALA A 140 -1.37 -21.34 15.21
N ALA A 141 -0.79 -20.14 15.21
CA ALA A 141 -1.11 -19.10 14.24
C ALA A 141 -0.76 -19.53 12.81
N LEU A 142 0.37 -20.21 12.60
CA LEU A 142 0.77 -20.72 11.29
C LEU A 142 -0.20 -21.80 10.79
N ARG A 143 -0.66 -22.71 11.67
CA ARG A 143 -1.66 -23.72 11.31
C ARG A 143 -2.98 -23.07 10.86
N GLN A 144 -3.47 -22.11 11.65
CA GLN A 144 -4.68 -21.36 11.31
C GLN A 144 -4.53 -20.62 9.98
N ALA A 145 -3.36 -20.02 9.73
CA ALA A 145 -3.08 -19.35 8.45
C ALA A 145 -3.06 -20.35 7.29
N ARG A 146 -2.47 -21.55 7.46
CA ARG A 146 -2.52 -22.60 6.43
C ARG A 146 -3.96 -22.99 6.10
N GLU A 147 -4.78 -23.24 7.12
CA GLU A 147 -6.21 -23.57 6.97
C GLU A 147 -7.00 -22.46 6.25
N GLU A 148 -6.82 -21.20 6.66
CA GLU A 148 -7.49 -20.05 6.06
C GLU A 148 -7.13 -19.87 4.57
N TYR A 149 -5.90 -20.21 4.18
CA TYR A 149 -5.40 -19.96 2.82
C TYR A 149 -5.47 -21.19 1.90
N LEU A 150 -6.00 -22.34 2.36
CA LEU A 150 -6.13 -23.57 1.57
C LEU A 150 -6.80 -23.34 0.20
N GLU A 151 -7.89 -22.55 0.18
CA GLU A 151 -8.63 -22.27 -1.06
C GLU A 151 -7.93 -21.25 -1.96
N ARG A 152 -6.89 -20.57 -1.46
CA ARG A 152 -6.23 -19.42 -2.10
C ARG A 152 -4.79 -19.72 -2.54
N VAL A 153 -4.29 -20.90 -2.22
CA VAL A 153 -2.94 -21.35 -2.57
C VAL A 153 -3.00 -22.78 -3.10
N HIS A 154 -2.47 -23.00 -4.31
CA HIS A 154 -2.42 -24.31 -4.93
C HIS A 154 -1.00 -24.63 -5.37
N PRO A 155 -0.48 -25.86 -5.17
CA PRO A 155 0.89 -26.22 -5.53
C PRO A 155 1.15 -26.07 -7.03
N GLY A 156 0.16 -26.41 -7.87
CA GLY A 156 0.26 -26.41 -9.33
C GLY A 156 0.22 -25.03 -10.01
N GLY A 157 0.01 -23.93 -9.28
CA GLY A 157 0.01 -22.61 -9.92
C GLY A 157 -0.56 -21.46 -9.09
N THR A 158 -0.98 -20.42 -9.79
CA THR A 158 -1.72 -19.27 -9.25
C THR A 158 -3.22 -19.49 -9.42
N LEU A 159 -4.04 -18.89 -8.56
CA LEU A 159 -5.49 -19.08 -8.59
C LEU A 159 -6.23 -17.80 -8.98
N ILE A 160 -7.29 -17.93 -9.77
CA ILE A 160 -8.29 -16.89 -9.97
C ILE A 160 -9.57 -17.36 -9.29
N ILE A 161 -10.04 -16.60 -8.31
CA ILE A 161 -11.18 -16.97 -7.47
C ILE A 161 -12.20 -15.85 -7.55
N GLN A 162 -13.47 -16.21 -7.75
CA GLN A 162 -14.57 -15.27 -7.66
C GLN A 162 -14.99 -15.13 -6.20
N ASP A 163 -15.08 -13.89 -5.70
CA ASP A 163 -15.63 -13.63 -4.38
C ASP A 163 -17.16 -13.71 -4.37
N THR A 164 -17.76 -13.66 -3.17
CA THR A 164 -19.21 -13.68 -2.98
C THR A 164 -19.93 -12.48 -3.58
N GLY A 165 -19.21 -11.40 -3.91
CA GLY A 165 -19.73 -10.23 -4.62
C GLY A 165 -19.62 -10.34 -6.14
N GLY A 166 -19.14 -11.48 -6.66
CA GLY A 166 -18.97 -11.72 -8.09
C GLY A 166 -17.66 -11.19 -8.66
N HIS A 167 -16.76 -10.63 -7.84
CA HIS A 167 -15.49 -10.08 -8.31
C HIS A 167 -14.43 -11.16 -8.45
N LEU A 168 -13.73 -11.16 -9.59
CA LEU A 168 -12.60 -12.06 -9.80
C LEU A 168 -11.33 -11.49 -9.14
N ARG A 169 -10.66 -12.30 -8.32
CA ARG A 169 -9.37 -11.99 -7.70
C ARG A 169 -8.32 -12.99 -8.14
N TRP A 170 -7.19 -12.49 -8.64
CA TRP A 170 -6.02 -13.30 -8.98
C TRP A 170 -4.97 -13.32 -7.86
N TRP A 171 -4.68 -14.50 -7.33
CA TRP A 171 -3.67 -14.80 -6.32
C TRP A 171 -2.35 -15.20 -6.98
N THR A 172 -1.51 -14.22 -7.31
CA THR A 172 -0.30 -14.39 -8.14
C THR A 172 0.96 -14.83 -7.39
N TRP A 173 1.14 -14.40 -6.13
CA TRP A 173 2.38 -14.57 -5.36
C TRP A 173 3.64 -14.06 -6.07
N ALA A 174 3.49 -13.06 -6.96
CA ALA A 174 4.54 -12.61 -7.88
C ALA A 174 5.30 -11.35 -7.41
N GLY A 175 5.01 -10.85 -6.22
CA GLY A 175 5.56 -9.60 -5.68
C GLY A 175 4.90 -8.34 -6.26
N HIS A 176 5.07 -7.21 -5.56
CA HIS A 176 4.39 -5.96 -5.88
C HIS A 176 4.65 -5.47 -7.30
N ARG A 177 5.93 -5.43 -7.71
CA ARG A 177 6.32 -4.86 -9.02
C ARG A 177 5.66 -5.61 -10.17
N THR A 178 5.69 -6.93 -10.12
CA THR A 178 5.04 -7.79 -11.12
C THR A 178 3.53 -7.58 -11.12
N ASN A 179 2.90 -7.52 -9.95
CA ASN A 179 1.46 -7.27 -9.83
C ASN A 179 1.05 -5.89 -10.35
N ALA A 180 1.89 -4.87 -10.14
CA ALA A 180 1.66 -3.53 -10.68
C ALA A 180 1.74 -3.53 -12.21
N THR A 181 2.72 -4.23 -12.79
CA THR A 181 2.81 -4.41 -14.25
C THR A 181 1.60 -5.16 -14.79
N LEU A 182 1.22 -6.30 -14.19
CA LEU A 182 0.05 -7.07 -14.60
C LEU A 182 -1.23 -6.22 -14.52
N ALA A 183 -1.42 -5.45 -13.46
CA ALA A 183 -2.58 -4.57 -13.33
C ALA A 183 -2.61 -3.47 -14.40
N ALA A 184 -1.44 -2.93 -14.77
CA ALA A 184 -1.34 -1.90 -15.80
C ALA A 184 -1.60 -2.46 -17.21
N THR A 185 -1.13 -3.68 -17.50
CA THR A 185 -1.26 -4.30 -18.84
C THR A 185 -2.61 -4.98 -19.06
N LEU A 186 -3.22 -5.54 -18.01
CA LEU A 186 -4.48 -6.28 -18.11
C LEU A 186 -5.72 -5.38 -18.06
N GLY A 187 -5.55 -4.06 -17.96
CA GLY A 187 -6.66 -3.10 -17.92
C GLY A 187 -7.56 -3.12 -19.16
N THR A 188 -7.15 -3.76 -20.26
CA THR A 188 -7.95 -3.96 -21.48
C THR A 188 -8.80 -5.23 -21.47
N VAL A 189 -8.49 -6.21 -20.61
CA VAL A 189 -9.17 -7.52 -20.54
C VAL A 189 -9.92 -7.71 -19.21
N ALA A 190 -9.49 -7.01 -18.16
CA ALA A 190 -10.16 -7.01 -16.87
C ALA A 190 -11.19 -5.86 -16.79
N VAL A 191 -12.46 -6.20 -16.57
CA VAL A 191 -13.46 -5.24 -16.07
C VAL A 191 -12.86 -4.53 -14.85
N PRO A 192 -12.92 -3.19 -14.72
CA PRO A 192 -12.24 -2.47 -13.66
C PRO A 192 -12.93 -2.65 -12.30
N ALA A 193 -12.93 -3.87 -11.78
CA ALA A 193 -13.22 -4.19 -10.40
C ALA A 193 -11.92 -4.14 -9.59
N ARG A 194 -11.75 -2.98 -8.98
CA ARG A 194 -10.90 -2.60 -7.85
C ARG A 194 -10.19 -3.72 -7.06
N SER A 195 -8.97 -3.35 -6.67
CA SER A 195 -8.08 -3.95 -5.67
C SER A 195 -7.27 -5.18 -6.13
N THR A 196 -6.07 -4.91 -6.63
CA THR A 196 -4.93 -5.81 -6.39
C THR A 196 -4.50 -5.64 -4.94
N SER A 197 -5.25 -6.22 -4.00
CA SER A 197 -4.74 -6.41 -2.64
C SER A 197 -3.64 -7.46 -2.74
N THR A 198 -2.38 -7.02 -2.79
CA THR A 198 -1.29 -7.87 -2.30
C THR A 198 -1.49 -7.93 -0.80
N THR A 199 -2.29 -8.89 -0.33
CA THR A 199 -2.44 -9.14 1.11
C THR A 199 -1.20 -9.90 1.56
N GLY A 200 -0.07 -9.19 1.58
CA GLY A 200 1.03 -9.50 2.48
C GLY A 200 0.72 -8.78 3.79
N GLY A 201 0.36 -9.54 4.82
CA GLY A 201 0.36 -9.14 6.23
C GLY A 201 -0.13 -7.72 6.57
N SER A 202 -1.43 -7.53 6.67
CA SER A 202 -1.98 -6.49 7.56
C SER A 202 -3.26 -6.98 8.19
N ALA A 203 -3.11 -8.02 9.02
CA ALA A 203 -4.07 -8.31 10.07
C ALA A 203 -3.87 -7.27 11.18
N CYS A 204 -4.37 -6.05 10.96
CA CYS A 204 -4.66 -5.11 12.03
C CYS A 204 -6.19 -5.11 12.21
N GLY A 205 -6.62 -5.50 13.40
CA GLY A 205 -7.95 -6.03 13.70
C GLY A 205 -9.12 -5.27 13.08
N ARG A 206 -10.01 -6.03 12.42
CA ARG A 206 -11.38 -5.60 12.16
C ARG A 206 -12.31 -6.48 12.98
N THR A 207 -12.73 -5.95 14.13
CA THR A 207 -14.01 -6.30 14.74
C THR A 207 -15.12 -5.81 13.81
N SER A 208 -15.80 -6.73 13.12
CA SER A 208 -17.07 -6.40 12.44
C SER A 208 -18.17 -6.18 13.49
N PRO A 209 -19.01 -5.15 13.37
CA PRO A 209 -20.26 -5.10 14.13
C PRO A 209 -21.22 -6.14 13.56
N ARG A 210 -21.66 -7.07 14.41
CA ARG A 210 -22.81 -7.95 14.16
C ARG A 210 -24.07 -7.09 14.06
N VAL A 211 -24.83 -7.23 12.98
CA VAL A 211 -26.24 -6.81 12.94
C VAL A 211 -27.07 -7.98 13.47
N PRO A 212 -27.90 -7.81 14.52
CA PRO A 212 -28.82 -8.87 14.94
C PRO A 212 -29.91 -9.05 13.89
N GLY A 213 -30.04 -10.28 13.37
CA GLY A 213 -31.21 -10.68 12.60
C GLY A 213 -32.42 -10.72 13.52
N ALA A 214 -33.35 -9.78 13.33
CA ALA A 214 -34.66 -9.85 13.95
C ALA A 214 -35.48 -10.96 13.27
N MET A 215 -35.45 -12.13 13.88
CA MET A 215 -36.40 -13.21 13.69
C MET A 215 -37.77 -12.72 14.18
N ARG A 216 -38.69 -12.41 13.27
CA ARG A 216 -40.13 -12.40 13.59
C ARG A 216 -40.79 -13.60 12.91
N ARG A 217 -40.99 -14.66 13.71
CA ARG A 217 -42.10 -15.60 13.52
C ARG A 217 -43.37 -14.93 14.00
N GLY A 218 -44.50 -15.23 13.36
CA GLY A 218 -45.82 -14.94 13.88
C GLY A 218 -46.89 -15.01 12.81
N THR A 219 -47.44 -16.22 12.65
CA THR A 219 -48.78 -16.60 12.18
C THR A 219 -49.38 -15.88 10.98
#